data_AF-A0A6P7P6R0-F1
#
_entry.id   AF-A0A6P7P6R0-F1
#
_cell.length_a   1.000
_cell.length_b   1.000
_cell.length_c   1.000
_cell.angle_alpha   90.00
_cell.angle_beta   90.00
_cell.angle_gamma   90.00
#
_symmetry.space_group_name_H-M   'P 1'
#
loop_
_entity.id
_entity.type
_entity.pdbx_description
1 polymer ?
#
loop_
_entity_poly.entity_id
_entity_poly.type
_entity_poly.pdbx_seq_one_letter_code
_entity_poly.pdbx_strand_id
1 'polypeptide(L)'
;MNRRLRRLRKKLFLTLSLSVLTFCVLLLIVDKYKFIIEPFTSLEEYLMVQRYNIDCSAIYDRDPVESEVKWKYVINLCGQDFPLKPNIELVSELKKLNGANMLETRRPTMFKRSRFSRTPPPHDIQLFIGSAYFVLSREFVVFMNSSAVVKDFLAWTKGTYSPDEHFWATIVRLPGVPGEVPRSHPDIPELMSKTRLVKWSLLEGSLYPPCTGVYVRGVCIYGAAEINWLLNYGHWFANKFDTNVDPIAVQCLEETLEKRKNVFQPVAPQECFNYHSPL
;
A
#
# COMPACT_ATOMS: atom_id res chain seq x y z
N MET A 1 -1.79 82.32 13.10
CA MET A 1 -2.52 81.06 13.39
C MET A 1 -2.52 80.09 12.20
N ASN A 2 -1.35 79.69 11.66
CA ASN A 2 -1.32 78.90 10.41
C ASN A 2 -0.18 77.86 10.28
N ARG A 3 0.82 77.86 11.18
CA ARG A 3 1.96 76.90 11.14
C ARG A 3 1.65 75.58 11.86
N ARG A 4 0.86 75.60 12.95
CA ARG A 4 0.40 74.38 13.65
C ARG A 4 -0.61 73.59 12.81
N LEU A 5 -1.55 74.26 12.14
CA LEU A 5 -2.49 73.64 11.19
C LEU A 5 -1.76 72.96 10.02
N ARG A 6 -0.70 73.57 9.48
CA ARG A 6 0.15 72.97 8.43
C ARG A 6 0.91 71.72 8.92
N ARG A 7 1.40 71.71 10.17
CA ARG A 7 2.07 70.53 10.75
C ARG A 7 1.09 69.40 11.06
N LEU A 8 -0.11 69.72 11.55
CA LEU A 8 -1.21 68.76 11.73
C LEU A 8 -1.67 68.19 10.38
N ARG A 9 -1.85 69.04 9.36
CA ARG A 9 -2.17 68.58 7.99
C ARG A 9 -1.07 67.71 7.40
N LYS A 10 0.22 68.05 7.57
CA LYS A 10 1.35 67.21 7.12
C LYS A 10 1.43 65.88 7.87
N LYS A 11 1.23 65.86 9.20
CA LYS A 11 1.18 64.62 9.98
C LYS A 11 -0.02 63.76 9.58
N LEU A 12 -1.20 64.37 9.40
CA LEU A 12 -2.40 63.68 8.93
C LEU A 12 -2.21 63.11 7.52
N PHE A 13 -1.57 63.85 6.61
CA PHE A 13 -1.22 63.38 5.27
C PHE A 13 -0.24 62.21 5.31
N LEU A 14 0.77 62.28 6.19
CA LEU A 14 1.77 61.22 6.34
C LEU A 14 1.17 59.95 6.98
N THR A 15 0.24 60.09 7.92
CA THR A 15 -0.49 58.95 8.50
C THR A 15 -1.48 58.35 7.51
N LEU A 16 -2.17 59.18 6.71
CA LEU A 16 -3.06 58.72 5.65
C LEU A 16 -2.27 58.00 4.54
N SER A 17 -1.09 58.51 4.19
CA SER A 17 -0.24 57.86 3.19
C SER A 17 0.31 56.53 3.67
N LEU A 18 0.65 56.41 4.96
CA LEU A 18 1.15 55.16 5.54
C LEU A 18 0.03 54.11 5.67
N SER A 19 -1.20 54.54 6.02
CA SER A 19 -2.36 53.65 6.07
C SER A 19 -2.83 53.19 4.69
N VAL A 20 -2.72 54.05 3.68
CA VAL A 20 -2.99 53.68 2.28
C VAL A 20 -1.91 52.72 1.78
N LEU A 21 -0.64 52.94 2.14
CA LEU A 21 0.44 52.03 1.75
C LEU A 21 0.29 50.65 2.40
N THR A 22 -0.06 50.57 3.69
CA THR A 22 -0.32 49.29 4.36
C THR A 22 -1.55 48.60 3.81
N PHE A 23 -2.63 49.33 3.49
CA PHE A 23 -3.81 48.78 2.82
C PHE A 23 -3.50 48.28 1.40
N CYS A 24 -2.71 49.02 0.62
CA CYS A 24 -2.23 48.59 -0.70
C CYS A 24 -1.33 47.35 -0.61
N VAL A 25 -0.43 47.27 0.39
CA VAL A 25 0.39 46.07 0.61
C VAL A 25 -0.46 44.90 1.07
N LEU A 26 -1.46 45.11 1.94
CA LEU A 26 -2.44 44.09 2.31
C LEU A 26 -3.28 43.64 1.12
N LEU A 27 -3.72 44.54 0.24
CA LEU A 27 -4.42 44.20 -1.00
C LEU A 27 -3.52 43.44 -1.98
N LEU A 28 -2.24 43.82 -2.10
CA LEU A 28 -1.27 43.10 -2.93
C LEU A 28 -0.92 41.72 -2.34
N ILE A 29 -0.89 41.58 -1.01
CA ILE A 29 -0.79 40.29 -0.32
C ILE A 29 -2.07 39.49 -0.56
N VAL A 30 -3.26 40.08 -0.44
CA VAL A 30 -4.54 39.40 -0.72
C VAL A 30 -4.71 39.06 -2.20
N ASP A 31 -4.14 39.81 -3.14
CA ASP A 31 -4.11 39.45 -4.57
C ASP A 31 -3.03 38.42 -4.90
N LYS A 32 -1.87 38.43 -4.21
CA LYS A 32 -0.82 37.40 -4.37
C LYS A 32 -1.18 36.07 -3.68
N TYR A 33 -1.99 36.14 -2.62
CA TYR A 33 -2.57 35.01 -1.88
C TYR A 33 -4.07 34.87 -2.13
N LYS A 34 -4.60 35.48 -3.20
CA LYS A 34 -5.84 35.02 -3.81
C LYS A 34 -5.51 33.63 -4.30
N PHE A 35 -5.77 32.67 -3.43
CA PHE A 35 -6.11 31.33 -3.82
C PHE A 35 -7.12 31.49 -4.95
N ILE A 36 -6.62 31.39 -6.18
CA ILE A 36 -7.38 30.98 -7.32
C ILE A 36 -7.76 29.53 -6.99
N ILE A 37 -8.76 29.38 -6.13
CA ILE A 37 -9.74 28.33 -6.34
C ILE A 37 -10.57 28.90 -7.49
N GLU A 38 -10.05 28.75 -8.70
CA GLU A 38 -10.92 28.56 -9.83
C GLU A 38 -11.90 27.47 -9.40
N PRO A 39 -13.22 27.62 -9.61
CA PRO A 39 -14.11 26.47 -9.62
C PRO A 39 -13.75 25.68 -10.87
N PHE A 40 -12.58 25.05 -10.85
CA PHE A 40 -12.15 24.15 -11.88
C PHE A 40 -12.99 22.91 -11.68
N THR A 41 -13.78 22.63 -12.72
CA THR A 41 -14.44 21.37 -13.05
C THR A 41 -15.77 21.12 -12.36
N SER A 42 -16.78 21.12 -13.22
CA SER A 42 -18.07 20.46 -13.09
C SER A 42 -18.06 19.28 -12.11
N LEU A 43 -19.18 19.11 -11.43
CA LEU A 43 -19.52 17.97 -10.55
C LEU A 43 -19.26 16.56 -11.15
N GLU A 44 -18.88 16.47 -12.43
CA GLU A 44 -18.48 15.24 -13.14
C GLU A 44 -17.04 14.78 -12.85
N GLU A 45 -16.11 15.65 -12.42
CA GLU A 45 -14.68 15.28 -12.33
C GLU A 45 -14.20 14.91 -10.91
N TYR A 46 -15.02 15.14 -9.86
CA TYR A 46 -14.77 14.63 -8.50
C TYR A 46 -15.08 13.12 -8.37
N LEU A 47 -15.81 12.55 -9.32
CA LEU A 47 -15.93 11.10 -9.50
C LEU A 47 -14.80 10.56 -10.38
N MET A 48 -13.56 10.99 -10.12
CA MET A 48 -12.40 10.15 -10.36
C MET A 48 -12.49 8.97 -9.38
N VAL A 49 -13.41 8.05 -9.67
CA VAL A 49 -13.25 6.65 -9.32
C VAL A 49 -11.87 6.32 -9.86
N GLN A 50 -10.85 6.21 -9.00
CA GLN A 50 -9.67 5.46 -9.39
C GLN A 50 -10.21 4.07 -9.71
N ARG A 51 -10.49 3.84 -11.00
CA ARG A 51 -10.99 2.58 -11.52
C ARG A 51 -9.81 1.62 -11.46
N TYR A 52 -9.50 1.17 -10.25
CA TYR A 52 -8.69 -0.02 -10.05
C TYR A 52 -9.48 -1.16 -10.69
N ASN A 53 -9.03 -1.59 -11.86
CA ASN A 53 -9.66 -2.69 -12.55
C ASN A 53 -9.02 -3.97 -12.03
N ILE A 54 -9.81 -4.80 -11.36
CA ILE A 54 -9.37 -6.14 -10.97
C ILE A 54 -9.37 -7.00 -12.22
N ASP A 55 -8.17 -7.32 -12.69
CA ASP A 55 -7.97 -8.24 -13.80
C ASP A 55 -7.47 -9.58 -13.28
N CYS A 56 -8.42 -10.50 -13.09
CA CYS A 56 -8.08 -11.87 -12.72
C CYS A 56 -7.41 -12.60 -13.90
N SER A 57 -7.77 -12.30 -15.15
CA SER A 57 -7.23 -12.95 -16.35
C SER A 57 -5.72 -12.78 -16.45
N ALA A 58 -5.21 -11.59 -16.10
CA ALA A 58 -3.78 -11.31 -16.05
C ALA A 58 -2.96 -12.26 -15.14
N ILE A 59 -3.59 -12.93 -14.17
CA ILE A 59 -2.93 -13.95 -13.34
C ILE A 59 -2.80 -15.28 -14.11
N TYR A 60 -3.82 -15.67 -14.89
CA TYR A 60 -3.83 -16.93 -15.66
C TYR A 60 -3.13 -16.80 -16.99
N ASP A 61 -3.17 -15.64 -17.64
CA ASP A 61 -2.43 -15.39 -18.88
C ASP A 61 -0.91 -15.47 -18.62
N ARG A 62 -0.51 -15.30 -17.36
CA ARG A 62 0.84 -15.54 -16.86
C ARG A 62 1.07 -16.95 -16.33
N ASP A 63 0.04 -17.80 -16.24
CA ASP A 63 0.21 -19.25 -16.01
C ASP A 63 0.80 -19.82 -17.30
N PRO A 64 2.11 -20.08 -17.36
CA PRO A 64 2.72 -20.44 -18.61
C PRO A 64 2.23 -21.86 -18.90
N VAL A 65 1.37 -22.00 -19.90
CA VAL A 65 0.86 -23.31 -20.37
C VAL A 65 2.03 -24.26 -20.70
N GLU A 66 3.21 -23.70 -20.98
CA GLU A 66 4.46 -24.40 -21.31
C GLU A 66 5.48 -24.47 -20.15
N SER A 67 5.17 -23.95 -18.95
CA SER A 67 6.12 -24.00 -17.82
C SER A 67 6.17 -25.40 -17.20
N GLU A 68 7.34 -26.02 -17.23
CA GLU A 68 7.64 -27.24 -16.49
C GLU A 68 7.43 -27.08 -14.97
N VAL A 69 7.52 -25.84 -14.47
CA VAL A 69 7.39 -25.53 -13.05
C VAL A 69 5.94 -25.18 -12.71
N LYS A 70 5.27 -26.08 -11.98
CA LYS A 70 3.96 -25.81 -11.36
C LYS A 70 4.14 -24.90 -10.14
N TRP A 71 3.84 -23.62 -10.30
CA TRP A 71 3.84 -22.65 -9.20
C TRP A 71 2.81 -23.03 -8.12
N LYS A 72 3.00 -22.52 -6.90
CA LYS A 72 2.18 -22.84 -5.72
C LYS A 72 1.39 -21.67 -5.17
N TYR A 73 2.00 -20.49 -5.23
CA TYR A 73 1.42 -19.26 -4.73
C TYR A 73 1.68 -18.13 -5.73
N VAL A 74 0.70 -17.24 -5.88
CA VAL A 74 0.88 -15.94 -6.53
C VAL A 74 0.98 -14.86 -5.46
N ILE A 75 1.91 -13.93 -5.66
CA ILE A 75 2.11 -12.75 -4.81
C ILE A 75 1.99 -11.55 -5.74
N ASN A 76 1.10 -10.62 -5.44
CA ASN A 76 1.05 -9.37 -6.20
C ASN A 76 2.01 -8.33 -5.61
N LEU A 77 2.67 -7.59 -6.48
CA LEU A 77 3.59 -6.51 -6.14
C LEU A 77 3.27 -5.27 -6.99
N CYS A 78 3.65 -4.11 -6.50
CA CYS A 78 3.70 -2.85 -7.23
C CYS A 78 5.14 -2.32 -7.28
N GLY A 79 5.41 -1.33 -8.13
CA GLY A 79 6.77 -0.84 -8.40
C GLY A 79 7.49 -0.20 -7.21
N GLN A 80 6.80 0.06 -6.10
CA GLN A 80 7.39 0.62 -4.88
C GLN A 80 7.46 -0.38 -3.71
N ASP A 81 7.18 -1.66 -3.99
CA ASP A 81 7.32 -2.72 -2.99
C ASP A 81 8.76 -3.23 -2.92
N PHE A 82 9.18 -3.64 -1.73
CA PHE A 82 10.47 -4.28 -1.53
C PHE A 82 10.35 -5.51 -0.62
N PRO A 83 11.07 -6.61 -0.91
CA PRO A 83 11.06 -7.79 -0.03
C PRO A 83 11.72 -7.51 1.33
N LEU A 84 11.26 -8.20 2.36
CA LEU A 84 11.84 -8.18 3.71
C LEU A 84 12.47 -9.53 4.11
N LYS A 85 12.38 -10.50 3.21
CA LYS A 85 12.91 -11.87 3.37
C LYS A 85 13.63 -12.29 2.09
N PRO A 86 14.77 -12.99 2.20
CA PRO A 86 15.36 -13.66 1.04
C PRO A 86 14.42 -14.79 0.58
N ASN A 87 14.57 -15.22 -0.68
CA ASN A 87 13.68 -16.20 -1.30
C ASN A 87 13.57 -17.51 -0.48
N ILE A 88 14.68 -18.02 0.09
CA ILE A 88 14.68 -19.26 0.88
C ILE A 88 13.78 -19.17 2.13
N GLU A 89 13.79 -18.02 2.81
CA GLU A 89 12.93 -17.76 3.95
C GLU A 89 11.48 -17.56 3.53
N LEU A 90 11.25 -16.82 2.44
CA LEU A 90 9.91 -16.62 1.90
C LEU A 90 9.28 -17.96 1.52
N VAL A 91 10.00 -18.83 0.80
CA VAL A 91 9.53 -20.19 0.46
C VAL A 91 9.23 -21.00 1.72
N SER A 92 10.06 -20.92 2.76
CA SER A 92 9.79 -21.57 4.05
C SER A 92 8.49 -21.09 4.68
N GLU A 93 8.23 -19.78 4.68
CA GLU A 93 6.98 -19.20 5.17
C GLU A 93 5.76 -19.62 4.34
N LEU A 94 5.87 -19.61 3.00
CA LEU A 94 4.77 -20.00 2.11
C LEU A 94 4.43 -21.48 2.24
N LYS A 95 5.42 -22.36 2.46
CA LYS A 95 5.16 -23.78 2.74
C LYS A 95 4.32 -23.99 4.00
N LYS A 96 4.50 -23.15 5.03
CA LYS A 96 3.71 -23.22 6.28
C LYS A 96 2.24 -22.84 6.08
N LEU A 97 1.90 -22.14 5.00
CA LEU A 97 0.50 -21.85 4.66
C LEU A 97 -0.28 -23.10 4.25
N ASN A 98 0.40 -24.16 3.78
CA ASN A 98 -0.21 -25.46 3.49
C ASN A 98 -1.52 -25.40 2.67
N GLY A 99 -1.52 -24.60 1.58
CA GLY A 99 -2.68 -24.40 0.71
C GLY A 99 -3.62 -23.26 1.14
N ALA A 100 -3.47 -22.72 2.35
CA ALA A 100 -4.21 -21.55 2.80
C ALA A 100 -3.74 -20.26 2.09
N ASN A 101 -4.64 -19.29 1.98
CA ASN A 101 -4.34 -17.96 1.45
C ASN A 101 -3.92 -17.01 2.59
N MET A 102 -3.17 -15.97 2.27
CA MET A 102 -2.79 -14.92 3.21
C MET A 102 -3.10 -13.55 2.60
N LEU A 103 -3.97 -12.80 3.26
CA LEU A 103 -4.32 -11.43 2.92
C LEU A 103 -5.08 -10.81 4.09
N GLU A 104 -5.19 -9.49 4.04
CA GLU A 104 -6.02 -8.75 4.96
C GLU A 104 -7.50 -9.01 4.66
N THR A 105 -8.27 -9.36 5.69
CA THR A 105 -9.71 -9.53 5.55
C THR A 105 -10.42 -9.30 6.88
N ARG A 106 -11.21 -8.24 6.95
CA ARG A 106 -11.93 -7.79 8.15
C ARG A 106 -13.34 -7.35 7.83
N ARG A 107 -14.18 -7.30 8.86
CA ARG A 107 -15.56 -6.82 8.70
C ARG A 107 -15.55 -5.32 8.34
N PRO A 108 -16.45 -4.89 7.45
CA PRO A 108 -16.45 -3.51 6.98
C PRO A 108 -16.95 -2.54 8.04
N THR A 109 -16.19 -1.46 8.26
CA THR A 109 -16.62 -0.32 9.07
C THR A 109 -17.78 0.43 8.41
N MET A 110 -18.53 1.22 9.17
CA MET A 110 -19.64 2.02 8.62
C MET A 110 -19.21 2.90 7.45
N PHE A 111 -18.03 3.53 7.56
CA PHE A 111 -17.48 4.36 6.49
C PHE A 111 -17.08 3.56 5.25
N LYS A 112 -16.50 2.36 5.39
CA LYS A 112 -16.16 1.54 4.22
C LYS A 112 -17.41 0.94 3.57
N ARG A 113 -18.49 0.72 4.33
CA ARG A 113 -19.79 0.27 3.77
C ARG A 113 -20.41 1.27 2.79
N SER A 114 -20.19 2.58 2.97
CA SER A 114 -20.72 3.58 2.04
C SER A 114 -20.03 3.58 0.67
N ARG A 115 -18.89 2.90 0.53
CA ARG A 115 -18.14 2.74 -0.74
C ARG A 115 -18.67 1.58 -1.59
N PHE A 116 -19.54 0.74 -1.03
CA PHE A 116 -20.15 -0.37 -1.75
C PHE A 116 -21.24 0.11 -2.71
N SER A 117 -21.61 -0.74 -3.67
CA SER A 117 -22.71 -0.45 -4.58
C SER A 117 -24.01 -0.24 -3.80
N ARG A 118 -24.91 0.58 -4.36
CA ARG A 118 -26.25 0.78 -3.82
C ARG A 118 -27.13 -0.47 -3.98
N THR A 119 -26.75 -1.38 -4.87
CA THR A 119 -27.40 -2.69 -5.05
C THR A 119 -26.71 -3.74 -4.18
N PRO A 120 -27.43 -4.73 -3.61
CA PRO A 120 -26.80 -5.82 -2.88
C PRO A 120 -25.88 -6.64 -3.80
N PRO A 121 -24.81 -7.26 -3.25
CA PRO A 121 -23.98 -8.18 -4.03
C PRO A 121 -24.80 -9.42 -4.45
N PRO A 122 -24.48 -10.04 -5.59
CA PRO A 122 -25.14 -11.26 -6.03
C PRO A 122 -24.89 -12.42 -5.06
N HIS A 123 -25.72 -13.46 -5.14
CA HIS A 123 -25.54 -14.73 -4.40
C HIS A 123 -25.50 -14.59 -2.87
N ASP A 124 -26.13 -13.55 -2.32
CA ASP A 124 -26.15 -13.23 -0.88
C ASP A 124 -24.74 -13.20 -0.25
N ILE A 125 -23.76 -12.72 -1.03
CA ILE A 125 -22.36 -12.66 -0.61
C ILE A 125 -22.21 -11.66 0.54
N GLN A 126 -21.60 -12.10 1.64
CA GLN A 126 -21.22 -11.22 2.74
C GLN A 126 -19.93 -10.49 2.40
N LEU A 127 -19.96 -9.15 2.41
CA LEU A 127 -18.81 -8.30 2.09
C LEU A 127 -17.81 -8.19 3.26
N PHE A 128 -16.53 -8.21 2.91
CA PHE A 128 -15.38 -7.93 3.77
C PHE A 128 -14.46 -6.91 3.11
N ILE A 129 -13.62 -6.25 3.90
CA ILE A 129 -12.64 -5.27 3.42
C ILE A 129 -11.22 -5.72 3.77
N GLY A 130 -10.26 -5.24 3.00
CA GLY A 130 -8.84 -5.47 3.21
C GLY A 130 -8.02 -4.48 2.39
N SER A 131 -6.90 -4.97 1.86
CA SER A 131 -6.02 -4.22 0.96
C SER A 131 -5.94 -4.91 -0.41
N ALA A 132 -5.30 -4.22 -1.35
CA ALA A 132 -5.01 -4.78 -2.66
C ALA A 132 -3.96 -5.92 -2.63
N TYR A 133 -3.27 -6.14 -1.50
CA TYR A 133 -2.13 -7.06 -1.40
C TYR A 133 -2.53 -8.43 -0.88
N PHE A 134 -2.12 -9.47 -1.60
CA PHE A 134 -2.47 -10.85 -1.31
C PHE A 134 -1.33 -11.82 -1.62
N VAL A 135 -1.44 -12.99 -0.98
CA VAL A 135 -0.75 -14.22 -1.36
C VAL A 135 -1.80 -15.31 -1.49
N LEU A 136 -2.00 -15.80 -2.71
CA LEU A 136 -3.09 -16.73 -3.03
C LEU A 136 -2.53 -18.05 -3.54
N SER A 137 -3.11 -19.17 -3.12
CA SER A 137 -2.75 -20.49 -3.60
C SER A 137 -3.17 -20.68 -5.06
N ARG A 138 -2.48 -21.58 -5.77
CA ARG A 138 -2.81 -21.90 -7.15
C ARG A 138 -4.22 -22.44 -7.30
N GLU A 139 -4.65 -23.27 -6.37
CA GLU A 139 -5.98 -23.87 -6.35
C GLU A 139 -7.07 -22.79 -6.21
N PHE A 140 -6.84 -21.80 -5.33
CA PHE A 140 -7.76 -20.67 -5.15
C PHE A 140 -7.87 -19.83 -6.42
N VAL A 141 -6.72 -19.55 -7.05
CA VAL A 141 -6.68 -18.87 -8.36
C VAL A 141 -7.48 -19.69 -9.37
N VAL A 142 -7.13 -20.95 -9.68
CA VAL A 142 -7.88 -21.78 -10.64
C VAL A 142 -9.40 -21.81 -10.36
N PHE A 143 -9.81 -21.85 -9.09
CA PHE A 143 -11.22 -21.74 -8.69
C PHE A 143 -11.86 -20.40 -9.10
N MET A 144 -11.20 -19.26 -8.85
CA MET A 144 -11.74 -17.95 -9.19
C MET A 144 -12.05 -17.78 -10.68
N ASN A 145 -11.23 -18.34 -11.57
CA ASN A 145 -11.47 -18.26 -13.02
C ASN A 145 -12.56 -19.21 -13.53
N SER A 146 -12.82 -20.30 -12.81
CA SER A 146 -13.87 -21.26 -13.20
C SER A 146 -15.24 -20.92 -12.60
N SER A 147 -15.28 -20.24 -11.45
CA SER A 147 -16.51 -19.98 -10.69
C SER A 147 -17.37 -18.86 -11.30
N ALA A 148 -18.61 -19.20 -11.67
CA ALA A 148 -19.62 -18.22 -12.08
C ALA A 148 -19.96 -17.22 -10.95
N VAL A 149 -20.05 -17.69 -9.71
CA VAL A 149 -20.31 -16.85 -8.52
C VAL A 149 -19.25 -15.76 -8.37
N VAL A 150 -17.97 -16.12 -8.55
CA VAL A 150 -16.85 -15.16 -8.48
C VAL A 150 -16.91 -14.18 -9.66
N LYS A 151 -17.24 -14.63 -10.86
CA LYS A 151 -17.36 -13.76 -12.05
C LYS A 151 -18.51 -12.76 -11.93
N ASP A 152 -19.67 -13.20 -11.43
CA ASP A 152 -20.82 -12.32 -11.18
C ASP A 152 -20.48 -11.28 -10.12
N PHE A 153 -19.81 -11.70 -9.05
CA PHE A 153 -19.34 -10.79 -8.02
C PHE A 153 -18.31 -9.79 -8.54
N LEU A 154 -17.33 -10.25 -9.33
CA LEU A 154 -16.34 -9.38 -9.99
C LEU A 154 -17.03 -8.35 -10.89
N ALA A 155 -18.01 -8.75 -11.69
CA ALA A 155 -18.79 -7.84 -12.52
C ALA A 155 -19.53 -6.80 -11.67
N TRP A 156 -20.13 -7.20 -10.55
CA TRP A 156 -20.78 -6.30 -9.61
C TRP A 156 -19.80 -5.29 -8.98
N THR A 157 -18.58 -5.71 -8.63
CA THR A 157 -17.58 -4.80 -8.01
C THR A 157 -17.14 -3.66 -8.94
N LYS A 158 -17.35 -3.76 -10.25
CA LYS A 158 -17.06 -2.66 -11.20
C LYS A 158 -17.89 -1.39 -10.92
N GLY A 159 -19.04 -1.53 -10.26
CA GLY A 159 -19.89 -0.41 -9.84
C GLY A 159 -19.55 0.18 -8.46
N THR A 160 -18.45 -0.25 -7.84
CA THR A 160 -18.05 0.15 -6.47
C THR A 160 -16.82 1.05 -6.48
N TYR A 161 -16.53 1.69 -5.34
CA TYR A 161 -15.31 2.47 -5.15
C TYR A 161 -14.19 1.61 -4.56
N SER A 162 -13.00 1.64 -5.19
CA SER A 162 -11.82 0.83 -4.81
C SER A 162 -12.15 -0.66 -4.63
N PRO A 163 -12.54 -1.36 -5.72
CA PRO A 163 -12.92 -2.77 -5.67
C PRO A 163 -11.81 -3.68 -5.13
N ASP A 164 -10.56 -3.32 -5.37
CA ASP A 164 -9.35 -3.99 -4.89
C ASP A 164 -9.28 -4.06 -3.35
N GLU A 165 -9.87 -3.10 -2.63
CA GLU A 165 -9.91 -3.08 -1.17
C GLU A 165 -11.01 -3.96 -0.55
N HIS A 166 -11.81 -4.67 -1.35
CA HIS A 166 -12.87 -5.53 -0.81
C HIS A 166 -13.14 -6.81 -1.60
N PHE A 167 -12.80 -6.88 -2.88
CA PHE A 167 -12.98 -8.08 -3.69
C PHE A 167 -12.22 -9.29 -3.12
N TRP A 168 -10.89 -9.16 -2.97
CA TRP A 168 -10.03 -10.24 -2.47
C TRP A 168 -10.42 -10.67 -1.06
N ALA A 169 -10.58 -9.68 -0.17
CA ALA A 169 -10.98 -9.89 1.22
C ALA A 169 -12.34 -10.59 1.35
N THR A 170 -13.25 -10.38 0.40
CA THR A 170 -14.56 -11.03 0.34
C THR A 170 -14.47 -12.44 -0.21
N ILE A 171 -13.82 -12.64 -1.36
CA ILE A 171 -13.78 -13.97 -2.00
C ILE A 171 -13.02 -14.99 -1.15
N VAL A 172 -11.96 -14.60 -0.43
CA VAL A 172 -11.26 -15.55 0.47
C VAL A 172 -12.17 -16.06 1.61
N ARG A 173 -13.25 -15.34 1.94
CA ARG A 173 -14.25 -15.73 2.95
C ARG A 173 -15.56 -16.27 2.35
N LEU A 174 -15.55 -16.57 1.05
CA LEU A 174 -16.67 -17.24 0.41
C LEU A 174 -16.64 -18.74 0.79
N PRO A 175 -17.74 -19.32 1.29
CA PRO A 175 -17.74 -20.72 1.71
C PRO A 175 -17.37 -21.68 0.58
N GLY A 176 -16.45 -22.61 0.87
CA GLY A 176 -16.04 -23.67 -0.05
C GLY A 176 -14.96 -23.30 -1.05
N VAL A 177 -14.38 -22.10 -0.97
CA VAL A 177 -13.22 -21.74 -1.80
C VAL A 177 -11.94 -22.42 -1.30
N PRO A 178 -10.98 -22.77 -2.17
CA PRO A 178 -9.71 -23.36 -1.73
C PRO A 178 -8.92 -22.43 -0.81
N GLY A 179 -8.49 -22.91 0.36
CA GLY A 179 -7.76 -22.09 1.33
C GLY A 179 -8.61 -20.98 1.97
N GLU A 180 -9.93 -21.22 2.10
CA GLU A 180 -10.89 -20.32 2.73
C GLU A 180 -10.44 -19.82 4.10
N VAL A 181 -10.71 -18.54 4.38
CA VAL A 181 -10.77 -17.99 5.74
C VAL A 181 -12.25 -17.97 6.16
N PRO A 182 -12.70 -18.81 7.10
CA PRO A 182 -14.12 -18.90 7.42
C PRO A 182 -14.73 -17.56 7.81
N ARG A 183 -16.00 -17.33 7.49
CA ARG A 183 -16.73 -16.10 7.89
C ARG A 183 -16.77 -15.88 9.40
N SER A 184 -16.77 -16.96 10.17
CA SER A 184 -16.73 -16.94 11.64
C SER A 184 -15.33 -16.61 12.18
N HIS A 185 -14.27 -16.79 11.39
CA HIS A 185 -12.91 -16.51 11.82
C HIS A 185 -12.77 -15.02 12.22
N PRO A 186 -11.99 -14.70 13.28
CA PRO A 186 -11.64 -13.33 13.61
C PRO A 186 -11.11 -12.54 12.40
N ASP A 187 -11.23 -11.23 12.48
CA ASP A 187 -10.68 -10.32 11.48
C ASP A 187 -9.16 -10.49 11.40
N ILE A 188 -8.62 -10.48 10.18
CA ILE A 188 -7.18 -10.51 9.91
C ILE A 188 -6.80 -9.07 9.51
N PRO A 189 -6.36 -8.23 10.47
CA PRO A 189 -5.93 -6.87 10.18
C PRO A 189 -4.58 -6.87 9.44
N GLU A 190 -4.22 -5.70 8.90
CA GLU A 190 -2.97 -5.46 8.17
C GLU A 190 -1.72 -5.98 8.89
N LEU A 191 -1.61 -5.74 10.20
CA LEU A 191 -0.44 -6.16 10.99
C LEU A 191 -0.36 -7.68 11.19
N MET A 192 -1.47 -8.39 11.03
CA MET A 192 -1.51 -9.86 11.03
C MET A 192 -1.37 -10.44 9.61
N SER A 193 -1.81 -9.70 8.60
CA SER A 193 -1.60 -10.05 7.19
C SER A 193 -0.11 -9.88 6.85
N LYS A 194 0.64 -10.98 6.82
CA LYS A 194 2.08 -10.97 6.50
C LYS A 194 2.42 -10.44 5.10
N THR A 195 1.43 -10.17 4.25
CA THR A 195 1.60 -9.82 2.83
C THR A 195 2.38 -8.52 2.61
N ARG A 196 1.99 -7.44 3.31
CA ARG A 196 2.60 -6.13 3.16
C ARG A 196 2.62 -5.38 4.48
N LEU A 197 3.79 -4.87 4.85
CA LEU A 197 3.94 -3.89 5.91
C LEU A 197 3.82 -2.49 5.32
N VAL A 198 2.81 -1.73 5.75
CA VAL A 198 2.60 -0.34 5.34
C VAL A 198 2.48 0.52 6.60
N LYS A 199 3.07 1.72 6.57
CA LYS A 199 2.86 2.74 7.61
C LYS A 199 1.94 3.83 7.08
N TRP A 200 0.73 3.88 7.61
CA TRP A 200 -0.22 4.98 7.51
C TRP A 200 0.07 6.06 8.56
N SER A 201 0.17 7.31 8.13
CA SER A 201 0.47 8.46 8.99
C SER A 201 -0.51 8.60 10.16
N LEU A 202 -1.79 8.29 9.95
CA LEU A 202 -2.84 8.42 10.97
C LEU A 202 -2.75 7.40 12.10
N LEU A 203 -1.95 6.34 11.97
CA LEU A 203 -1.82 5.27 12.97
C LEU A 203 -0.43 5.27 13.65
N GLU A 204 0.45 6.19 13.28
CA GLU A 204 1.75 6.34 13.91
C GLU A 204 1.63 6.75 15.37
N GLY A 205 2.55 6.28 16.20
CA GLY A 205 2.51 6.42 17.66
C GLY A 205 1.52 5.48 18.35
N SER A 206 0.48 5.02 17.63
CA SER A 206 -0.48 4.04 18.16
C SER A 206 -0.11 2.59 17.82
N LEU A 207 0.22 2.31 16.56
CA LEU A 207 0.51 0.95 16.07
C LEU A 207 1.99 0.73 15.75
N TYR A 208 2.69 1.78 15.36
CA TYR A 208 4.10 1.72 14.98
C TYR A 208 4.78 3.07 15.14
N PRO A 209 6.13 3.10 15.20
CA PRO A 209 6.89 4.34 15.31
C PRO A 209 6.65 5.27 14.12
N PRO A 210 6.90 6.58 14.29
CA PRO A 210 6.82 7.55 13.20
C PRO A 210 7.65 7.17 11.98
N CYS A 211 7.24 7.64 10.80
CA CYS A 211 8.04 7.56 9.58
C CYS A 211 9.25 8.49 9.66
N THR A 212 10.43 8.03 9.23
CA THR A 212 11.63 8.85 9.10
C THR A 212 11.87 9.37 7.68
N GLY A 213 11.17 8.83 6.69
CA GLY A 213 11.15 9.36 5.34
C GLY A 213 10.04 10.41 5.15
N VAL A 214 9.25 10.29 4.09
CA VAL A 214 8.20 11.27 3.74
C VAL A 214 6.85 10.59 3.51
N TYR A 215 5.76 11.36 3.61
CA TYR A 215 4.42 10.85 3.34
C TYR A 215 3.95 11.25 1.95
N VAL A 216 3.37 10.30 1.22
CA VAL A 216 2.63 10.58 0.00
C VAL A 216 1.27 9.88 0.11
N ARG A 217 0.19 10.67 0.05
CA ARG A 217 -1.20 10.21 0.24
C ARG A 217 -1.43 9.48 1.58
N GLY A 218 -0.79 9.95 2.64
CA GLY A 218 -0.91 9.37 3.99
C GLY A 218 -0.15 8.06 4.21
N VAL A 219 0.62 7.59 3.22
CA VAL A 219 1.49 6.41 3.34
C VAL A 219 2.95 6.83 3.40
N CYS A 220 3.69 6.30 4.37
CA CYS A 220 5.13 6.49 4.55
C CYS A 220 5.92 5.89 3.37
N ILE A 221 6.79 6.71 2.78
CA ILE A 221 7.94 6.28 2.00
C ILE A 221 9.09 6.11 3.00
N TYR A 222 9.55 4.88 3.17
CA TYR A 222 10.51 4.53 4.22
C TYR A 222 11.89 5.18 4.00
N GLY A 223 12.50 5.64 5.09
CA GLY A 223 13.91 6.03 5.14
C GLY A 223 14.79 4.91 5.71
N ALA A 224 16.10 5.10 5.68
CA ALA A 224 17.07 4.09 6.14
C ALA A 224 16.97 3.80 7.65
N ALA A 225 16.42 4.71 8.46
CA ALA A 225 16.26 4.47 9.90
C ALA A 225 15.17 3.41 10.20
N GLU A 226 14.35 3.03 9.22
CA GLU A 226 13.31 2.01 9.38
C GLU A 226 13.82 0.58 9.22
N ILE A 227 15.02 0.37 8.67
CA ILE A 227 15.47 -0.96 8.25
C ILE A 227 15.37 -1.98 9.39
N ASN A 228 15.78 -1.60 10.60
CA ASN A 228 15.69 -2.49 11.75
C ASN A 228 14.23 -2.84 12.10
N TRP A 229 13.31 -1.88 12.04
CA TRP A 229 11.89 -2.15 12.32
C TRP A 229 11.28 -3.04 11.23
N LEU A 230 11.53 -2.72 9.96
CA LEU A 230 11.02 -3.46 8.80
C LEU A 230 11.43 -4.93 8.83
N LEU A 231 12.72 -5.21 9.07
CA LEU A 231 13.24 -6.59 9.04
C LEU A 231 12.76 -7.45 10.21
N ASN A 232 12.39 -6.84 11.34
CA ASN A 232 11.99 -7.56 12.56
C ASN A 232 10.47 -7.68 12.75
N TYR A 233 9.65 -6.99 11.95
CA TYR A 233 8.20 -6.99 12.15
C TYR A 233 7.51 -8.30 11.70
N GLY A 234 8.13 -9.03 10.76
CA GLY A 234 7.68 -10.37 10.37
C GLY A 234 6.89 -10.47 9.06
N HIS A 235 6.60 -9.35 8.40
CA HIS A 235 6.02 -9.32 7.06
C HIS A 235 6.99 -9.83 5.98
N TRP A 236 6.45 -10.18 4.83
CA TRP A 236 7.21 -10.70 3.69
C TRP A 236 7.74 -9.59 2.78
N PHE A 237 6.98 -8.50 2.68
CA PHE A 237 7.32 -7.33 1.89
C PHE A 237 6.85 -6.05 2.60
N ALA A 238 7.36 -4.91 2.18
CA ALA A 238 6.96 -3.60 2.66
C ALA A 238 6.59 -2.65 1.51
N ASN A 239 5.67 -1.72 1.78
CA ASN A 239 5.28 -0.62 0.90
C ASN A 239 5.33 0.70 1.71
N LYS A 240 6.04 1.75 1.27
CA LYS A 240 6.68 1.95 -0.05
C LYS A 240 8.10 2.46 0.07
N PHE A 241 8.87 2.23 -0.99
CA PHE A 241 10.21 2.73 -1.17
C PHE A 241 10.28 3.62 -2.42
N ASP A 242 11.15 4.62 -2.39
CA ASP A 242 11.45 5.50 -3.51
C ASP A 242 12.91 5.95 -3.40
N THR A 243 13.72 5.62 -4.40
CA THR A 243 15.14 5.98 -4.42
C THR A 243 15.37 7.48 -4.54
N ASN A 244 14.35 8.27 -4.90
CA ASN A 244 14.42 9.73 -4.87
C ASN A 244 14.17 10.30 -3.46
N VAL A 245 13.59 9.51 -2.55
CA VAL A 245 13.40 9.89 -1.15
C VAL A 245 14.59 9.44 -0.33
N ASP A 246 14.91 8.15 -0.38
CA ASP A 246 16.06 7.60 0.33
C ASP A 246 16.61 6.35 -0.39
N PRO A 247 17.66 6.48 -1.21
CA PRO A 247 18.27 5.34 -1.88
C PRO A 247 19.01 4.41 -0.91
N ILE A 248 19.44 4.92 0.25
CA ILE A 248 20.16 4.13 1.27
C ILE A 248 19.21 3.10 1.90
N ALA A 249 17.92 3.43 2.05
CA ALA A 249 16.93 2.47 2.55
C ALA A 249 16.87 1.20 1.67
N VAL A 250 16.83 1.37 0.35
CA VAL A 250 16.80 0.26 -0.61
C VAL A 250 18.14 -0.49 -0.59
N GLN A 251 19.26 0.21 -0.67
CA GLN A 251 20.59 -0.39 -0.64
C GLN A 251 20.83 -1.23 0.63
N CYS A 252 20.49 -0.69 1.80
CA CYS A 252 20.65 -1.40 3.07
C CYS A 252 19.81 -2.68 3.12
N LEU A 253 18.58 -2.67 2.58
CA LEU A 253 17.76 -3.88 2.50
C LEU A 253 18.39 -4.91 1.55
N GLU A 254 18.82 -4.51 0.36
CA GLU A 254 19.50 -5.40 -0.60
C GLU A 254 20.71 -6.11 0.02
N GLU A 255 21.64 -5.33 0.58
CA GLU A 255 22.83 -5.87 1.21
C GLU A 255 22.50 -6.79 2.39
N THR A 256 21.48 -6.44 3.19
CA THR A 256 21.08 -7.25 4.34
C THR A 256 20.45 -8.57 3.92
N LEU A 257 19.61 -8.57 2.89
CA LEU A 257 18.98 -9.78 2.38
C LEU A 257 19.98 -10.70 1.69
N GLU A 258 20.95 -10.15 0.95
CA GLU A 258 22.02 -10.95 0.32
C GLU A 258 22.94 -11.57 1.38
N LYS A 259 23.31 -10.83 2.44
CA LYS A 259 24.06 -11.40 3.57
C LYS A 259 23.32 -12.55 4.23
N ARG A 260 22.01 -12.42 4.46
CA ARG A 260 21.17 -13.47 5.06
C ARG A 260 21.05 -14.71 4.17
N LYS A 261 20.96 -14.52 2.86
CA LYS A 261 20.96 -15.63 1.89
C LYS A 261 22.24 -16.47 1.98
N ASN A 262 23.40 -15.82 2.15
CA ASN A 262 24.69 -16.51 2.23
C ASN A 262 24.88 -17.32 3.53
N VAL A 263 24.18 -16.96 4.62
CA VAL A 263 24.17 -17.78 5.86
C VAL A 263 23.50 -19.14 5.65
N PHE A 264 22.61 -19.26 4.65
CA PHE A 264 21.90 -20.50 4.32
C PHE A 264 22.53 -21.30 3.17
N GLN A 265 23.67 -20.85 2.61
CA GLN A 265 24.41 -21.69 1.67
C GLN A 265 25.20 -22.75 2.46
N PRO A 266 25.03 -24.06 2.16
CA PRO A 266 25.92 -25.06 2.72
C PRO A 266 27.35 -24.72 2.28
N VAL A 267 28.26 -24.60 3.25
CA VAL A 267 29.69 -24.59 2.97
C VAL A 267 29.96 -25.84 2.12
N ALA A 268 30.44 -25.66 0.89
CA ALA A 268 30.83 -26.79 0.05
C ALA A 268 31.76 -27.69 0.88
N PRO A 269 31.62 -29.03 0.83
CA PRO A 269 32.57 -29.91 1.49
C PRO A 269 33.95 -29.53 0.99
N GLN A 270 34.79 -29.05 1.89
CA GLN A 270 36.18 -28.81 1.58
C GLN A 270 36.75 -30.19 1.23
N GLU A 271 37.00 -30.44 -0.06
CA GLU A 271 37.66 -31.66 -0.49
C GLU A 271 38.95 -31.77 0.32
N CYS A 272 38.99 -32.74 1.24
CA CYS A 272 40.23 -33.11 1.89
C CYS A 272 41.13 -33.68 0.80
N PHE A 273 42.02 -32.86 0.26
CA PHE A 273 43.13 -33.33 -0.55
C PHE A 273 43.95 -34.28 0.31
N ASN A 274 43.75 -35.58 0.12
CA ASN A 274 44.63 -36.62 0.63
C ASN A 274 46.01 -36.43 0.01
N TYR A 275 46.89 -35.75 0.74
CA TYR A 275 48.33 -35.83 0.49
C TYR A 275 48.78 -37.24 0.85
N HIS A 276 48.76 -38.16 -0.12
CA HIS A 276 49.60 -39.34 -0.05
C HIS A 276 51.05 -38.90 -0.28
N SER A 277 51.83 -38.88 0.81
CA SER A 277 53.29 -38.81 0.72
C SER A 277 53.81 -40.18 0.26
N PRO A 278 54.72 -40.22 -0.73
CA PRO A 278 55.34 -41.47 -1.16
C PRO A 278 56.41 -41.90 -0.16
N LEU A 279 56.31 -43.14 0.31
CA LEU A 279 57.40 -43.96 0.82
C LEU A 279 57.41 -45.27 0.04
#